data_AF-A0A7X3QP81-F1
#
_entry.id   AF-A0A7X3QP81-F1
#
_cell.length_a   1.000
_cell.length_b   1.000
_cell.length_c   1.000
_cell.angle_alpha   90.00
_cell.angle_beta   90.00
_cell.angle_gamma   90.00
#
_symmetry.space_group_name_H-M   'P 1'
#
loop_
_entity.id
_entity.type
_entity.pdbx_description
1 polymer ?
#
loop_
_entity_poly.entity_id
_entity_poly.type
_entity_poly.pdbx_seq_one_letter_code
_entity_poly.pdbx_strand_id
1 'polypeptide(L)' 'AKAVADEILSLEGVKTVDVVMGTFDIIAVVNASDVSAVASLVTGDIHTIDGVLRTQTCLAVVAT' A
#
# COMPACT_ATOMS: atom_id res chain seq x y z
N ALA A 1 -7.04 -11.16 -4.31
CA ALA A 1 -5.68 -10.66 -4.55
C ALA A 1 -5.60 -9.80 -5.82
N LYS A 2 -5.80 -10.36 -7.04
CA LYS A 2 -5.65 -9.58 -8.28
C LYS A 2 -6.52 -8.31 -8.35
N ALA A 3 -7.83 -8.42 -8.12
CA ALA A 3 -8.72 -7.25 -8.16
C ALA A 3 -8.32 -6.15 -7.15
N VAL A 4 -7.99 -6.56 -5.92
CA VAL A 4 -7.47 -5.67 -4.87
C VAL A 4 -6.16 -5.00 -5.30
N ALA A 5 -5.25 -5.75 -5.94
CA ALA A 5 -3.99 -5.21 -6.43
C ALA A 5 -4.20 -4.18 -7.55
N ASP A 6 -5.12 -4.44 -8.49
CA ASP A 6 -5.47 -3.53 -9.58
C ASP A 6 -6.08 -2.24 -9.01
N GLU A 7 -6.92 -2.33 -7.97
CA GLU A 7 -7.52 -1.19 -7.30
C GLU A 7 -6.48 -0.37 -6.53
N ILE A 8 -5.59 -1.01 -5.76
CA ILE A 8 -4.47 -0.34 -5.09
C ILE A 8 -3.58 0.37 -6.11
N LEU A 9 -3.28 -0.26 -7.25
CA LEU A 9 -2.43 0.33 -8.30
C LEU A 9 -3.05 1.60 -8.92
N SER A 10 -4.37 1.75 -8.87
CA SER A 10 -5.07 2.94 -9.37
C SER A 10 -4.99 4.16 -8.44
N LEU A 11 -4.57 3.96 -7.19
CA LEU A 11 -4.45 5.03 -6.20
C LEU A 11 -3.27 5.96 -6.49
N GLU A 12 -3.47 7.26 -6.27
CA GLU A 12 -2.40 8.25 -6.40
C GLU A 12 -1.31 8.00 -5.35
N GLY A 13 -0.04 8.11 -5.78
CA GLY A 13 1.12 7.88 -4.92
C GLY A 13 1.59 6.42 -4.88
N VAL A 14 0.82 5.46 -5.38
CA VAL A 14 1.28 4.07 -5.56
C VAL A 14 2.20 3.98 -6.77
N LYS A 15 3.38 3.36 -6.59
CA LYS A 15 4.41 3.19 -7.62
C LYS A 15 4.37 1.82 -8.26
N THR A 16 4.30 0.79 -7.43
CA THR A 16 4.23 -0.60 -7.87
C THR A 16 3.34 -1.39 -6.93
N VAL A 17 2.72 -2.43 -7.47
CA VAL A 17 1.93 -3.40 -6.69
C VAL A 17 2.25 -4.78 -7.25
N ASP A 18 2.71 -5.66 -6.37
CA ASP A 18 3.08 -7.02 -6.70
C ASP A 18 2.28 -7.99 -5.83
N VAL A 19 1.60 -8.94 -6.48
CA VAL A 19 0.95 -10.05 -5.78
C VAL A 19 2.00 -11.09 -5.45
N VAL A 20 2.19 -11.38 -4.17
CA VAL A 20 3.24 -12.28 -3.68
C VAL A 20 2.64 -13.48 -2.95
N MET A 21 3.37 -14.58 -2.93
CA MET A 21 3.01 -15.78 -2.18
C MET A 21 3.83 -15.80 -0.89
N GLY A 22 3.17 -15.69 0.26
CA GLY A 22 3.86 -15.65 1.55
C GLY A 22 2.94 -15.29 2.71
N THR A 23 3.49 -14.61 3.72
CA THR A 23 2.73 -14.11 4.88
C THR A 23 1.81 -12.94 4.56
N PHE A 24 2.02 -12.32 3.39
CA PHE A 24 1.22 -11.25 2.82
C PHE A 24 0.84 -11.64 1.39
N ASP A 25 -0.31 -11.17 0.93
CA ASP A 25 -0.80 -11.44 -0.43
C ASP A 25 -0.31 -10.39 -1.45
N ILE A 26 -0.01 -9.17 -0.99
CA ILE A 26 0.31 -8.01 -1.82
C ILE A 26 1.42 -7.20 -1.15
N ILE A 27 2.41 -6.77 -1.94
CA ILE A 27 3.40 -5.76 -1.58
C ILE A 27 3.20 -4.57 -2.50
N ALA A 28 3.01 -3.38 -1.93
CA ALA A 28 2.89 -2.14 -2.68
C ALA A 28 3.99 -1.15 -2.25
N VAL A 29 4.58 -0.47 -3.23
CA VAL A 29 5.51 0.64 -2.98
C VAL A 29 4.74 1.94 -3.16
N VAL A 30 4.79 2.80 -2.16
CA VAL A 30 4.07 4.08 -2.13
C VAL A 30 5.06 5.23 -1.90
N ASN A 31 4.89 6.30 -2.68
CA ASN A 31 5.59 7.57 -2.50
C ASN A 31 4.57 8.63 -2.11
N ALA A 32 4.80 9.28 -0.97
CA ALA A 32 4.05 10.43 -0.51
C ALA A 32 5.01 11.52 0.00
N SER A 33 4.48 12.73 0.25
CA SER A 33 5.27 13.87 0.72
C SER A 33 5.88 13.67 2.09
N ASP A 34 5.16 12.98 2.97
CA ASP A 34 5.50 12.81 4.37
C ASP A 34 4.74 11.62 4.99
N VAL A 35 5.06 11.30 6.24
CA VAL A 35 4.47 10.18 6.98
C VAL A 35 2.96 10.33 7.17
N SER A 36 2.46 11.55 7.32
CA SER A 36 1.02 11.81 7.50
C SER A 36 0.26 11.54 6.20
N ALA A 37 0.84 11.90 5.06
CA ALA A 37 0.29 11.59 3.75
C ALA A 37 0.24 10.07 3.49
N VAL A 38 1.28 9.31 3.88
CA VAL A 38 1.24 7.83 3.84
C VAL A 38 0.13 7.30 4.75
N ALA A 39 0.01 7.81 5.97
CA ALA A 39 -1.02 7.36 6.90
C ALA A 39 -2.42 7.59 6.34
N SER A 40 -2.68 8.78 5.79
CA SER A 40 -3.96 9.12 5.14
C SER A 40 -4.27 8.20 3.96
N LEU A 41 -3.29 7.96 3.07
CA LEU A 41 -3.46 7.04 1.93
C LEU A 41 -3.80 5.62 2.39
N VAL A 42 -3.13 5.14 3.44
CA VAL A 42 -3.36 3.78 3.95
C VAL A 42 -4.72 3.66 4.62
N THR A 43 -5.07 4.57 5.53
CA THR A 43 -6.31 4.46 6.31
C THR A 43 -7.55 4.95 5.56
N GLY A 44 -7.38 5.90 4.64
CA GLY A 44 -8.47 6.51 3.88
C GLY A 44 -8.80 5.75 2.59
N ASP A 45 -7.78 5.25 1.90
CA ASP A 45 -7.96 4.63 0.59
C ASP A 45 -7.69 3.12 0.64
N ILE A 46 -6.52 2.67 1.10
CA ILE A 46 -6.16 1.24 1.03
C ILE A 46 -7.05 0.39 1.96
N HIS A 47 -7.33 0.85 3.19
CA HIS A 47 -8.17 0.12 4.15
C HIS A 47 -9.64 0.10 3.80
N THR A 48 -10.10 0.95 2.88
CA THR A 48 -11.51 0.99 2.46
C THR A 48 -11.79 0.04 1.30
N ILE A 49 -10.74 -0.52 0.66
CA ILE A 49 -10.86 -1.51 -0.41
C ILE A 49 -11.35 -2.85 0.16
N ASP A 50 -12.46 -3.34 -0.40
CA ASP A 50 -13.03 -4.63 -0.03
C ASP A 50 -12.03 -5.77 -0.30
N GLY A 51 -11.72 -6.53 0.76
CA GLY A 51 -10.75 -7.63 0.73
C GLY A 51 -9.39 -7.28 1.34
N VAL A 52 -9.14 -6.03 1.73
CA VAL A 52 -7.97 -5.66 2.55
C VAL A 52 -8.27 -5.95 4.03
N LEU A 53 -7.66 -7.01 4.57
CA LEU A 53 -7.89 -7.43 5.97
C LEU A 53 -6.94 -6.77 6.96
N ARG A 54 -5.68 -6.60 6.57
CA ARG A 54 -4.61 -6.03 7.39
C ARG A 54 -3.51 -5.50 6.48
N THR A 55 -2.88 -4.40 6.88
CA THR A 55 -1.65 -3.91 6.26
C THR A 55 -0.54 -3.78 7.29
N GLN A 56 0.71 -3.85 6.82
CA GLN A 56 1.89 -3.45 7.57
C GLN A 56 2.67 -2.46 6.71
N THR A 57 2.79 -1.23 7.21
CA THR A 57 3.46 -0.16 6.47
C THR A 57 4.91 -0.04 6.92
N CYS A 58 5.85 -0.34 6.02
CA CYS A 58 7.28 -0.16 6.23
C CYS A 58 7.69 1.22 5.77
N LEU A 59 7.79 2.18 6.69
CA LEU A 59 8.29 3.52 6.38
C LEU A 59 9.80 3.47 6.12
N ALA A 60 10.20 3.80 4.89
CA ALA A 60 11.59 3.93 4.53
C ALA A 60 12.16 5.20 5.18
N VAL A 61 13.17 5.03 6.04
CA VAL A 61 14.00 6.12 6.55
C VAL A 61 15.33 6.09 5.80
N VAL A 62 15.87 7.26 5.48
CA VAL A 62 17.20 7.34 4.86
C VAL A 62 18.21 6.69 5.80
N ALA A 63 18.88 5.64 5.31
CA ALA A 63 20.06 5.10 5.95
C ALA A 63 21.25 5.99 5.57
N THR A 64 21.54 7.00 6.39
CA THR A 64 22.82 7.72 6.40
C THR A 64 23.87 6.92 7.16
#